data_AF-A0A349VYT5-F1
#
_entry.id   AF-A0A349VYT5-F1
#
_cell.length_a   1.000
_cell.length_b   1.000
_cell.length_c   1.000
_cell.angle_alpha   90.00
_cell.angle_beta   90.00
_cell.angle_gamma   90.00
#
_symmetry.space_group_name_H-M   'P 1'
#
loop_
_entity.id
_entity.type
_entity.pdbx_description
1 polymer ?
#
loop_
_entity_poly.entity_id
_entity_poly.type
_entity_poly.pdbx_seq_one_letter_code
_entity_poly.pdbx_strand_id
1 'polypeptide(L)'
;IIYIILGLYSKAALGLGLAIAVATIVSSFTVQFILPYLSDQVFKKIGYGAMVVSGAILLAGSSRKIVDQNDVLIALDRTKNKTEIALSWRDTNFVLEFSQTHGLELERSIHWTGLPLKLQQKYFALSKKHNSIYIEKVIRFRRKASYEFYCHKEGVLTRLD
;
A
#
# COMPACT_ATOMS: atom_id res chain seq x y z
N ILE A 1 4.61 35.34 -0.79
CA ILE A 1 4.02 36.19 0.27
C ILE A 1 3.40 35.32 1.37
N ILE A 2 2.39 34.48 1.08
CA ILE A 2 1.75 33.58 2.08
C ILE A 2 2.73 32.65 2.83
N TYR A 3 3.66 31.97 2.15
CA TYR A 3 4.63 31.08 2.80
C TYR A 3 5.63 31.77 3.74
N ILE A 4 5.92 33.05 3.49
CA ILE A 4 6.82 33.87 4.31
C ILE A 4 6.05 34.34 5.56
N ILE A 5 4.80 34.77 5.38
CA ILE A 5 3.93 35.25 6.47
C ILE A 5 3.55 34.11 7.43
N LEU A 6 3.33 32.90 6.92
CA LEU A 6 2.98 31.72 7.73
C LEU A 6 4.18 31.05 8.41
N GLY A 7 5.41 31.57 8.24
CA GLY A 7 6.61 30.97 8.87
C GLY A 7 7.01 29.59 8.32
N LEU A 8 6.41 29.13 7.22
CA LEU A 8 6.71 27.86 6.54
C LEU A 8 8.02 27.90 5.73
N TYR A 9 8.79 28.98 5.87
CA TYR A 9 10.05 29.20 5.18
C TYR A 9 11.22 28.59 5.97
N SER A 10 11.92 27.62 5.37
CA SER A 10 13.18 27.08 5.88
C SER A 10 14.36 27.65 5.09
N LYS A 11 15.47 27.99 5.78
CA LYS A 11 16.72 28.44 5.13
C LYS A 11 17.21 27.43 4.07
N ALA A 12 17.02 26.14 4.31
CA ALA A 12 17.36 25.09 3.35
C ALA A 12 16.51 25.15 2.07
N ALA A 13 15.22 25.48 2.20
CA ALA A 13 14.32 25.60 1.05
C ALA A 13 14.67 26.80 0.16
N LEU A 14 15.09 27.94 0.74
CA LEU A 14 15.61 29.06 -0.04
C LEU A 14 16.92 28.72 -0.75
N GLY A 15 17.84 28.03 -0.07
CA GLY A 15 19.10 27.59 -0.68
C GLY A 15 18.88 26.68 -1.90
N LEU A 16 17.99 25.69 -1.75
CA LEU A 16 17.58 24.81 -2.85
C LEU A 16 16.87 25.59 -3.97
N GLY A 17 15.95 26.48 -3.63
CA GLY A 17 15.23 27.29 -4.62
C GLY A 17 16.18 28.17 -5.44
N LEU A 18 17.14 28.83 -4.80
CA LEU A 18 18.14 29.65 -5.47
C LEU A 18 19.08 28.80 -6.34
N ALA A 19 19.53 27.65 -5.84
CA ALA A 19 20.37 26.73 -6.60
C ALA A 19 19.67 26.23 -7.87
N ILE A 20 18.39 25.87 -7.77
CA ILE A 20 17.56 25.46 -8.92
C ILE A 20 17.41 26.62 -9.91
N ALA A 21 17.17 27.84 -9.42
CA ALA A 21 17.03 29.02 -10.29
C ALA A 21 18.32 29.28 -11.08
N VAL A 22 19.48 29.28 -10.42
CA VAL A 22 20.78 29.44 -11.09
C VAL A 22 21.05 28.30 -12.08
N ALA A 23 20.82 27.05 -11.67
CA ALA A 23 20.98 25.90 -12.54
C ALA A 23 20.10 25.99 -13.80
N THR A 24 18.88 26.53 -13.65
CA THR A 24 17.93 26.70 -14.76
C THR A 24 18.42 27.77 -15.75
N ILE A 25 18.95 28.89 -15.25
CA ILE A 25 19.56 29.94 -16.10
C ILE A 25 20.73 29.36 -16.88
N VAL A 26 21.66 28.69 -16.19
CA VAL A 26 22.83 28.05 -16.83
C VAL A 26 22.39 27.00 -17.84
N SER A 27 21.39 26.19 -17.51
CA SER A 27 20.83 25.19 -18.43
C SER A 27 20.22 25.83 -19.67
N SER A 28 19.53 26.97 -19.54
CA SER A 28 18.89 27.66 -20.66
C SER A 28 19.92 28.10 -21.71
N PHE A 29 21.04 28.69 -21.27
CA PHE A 29 22.13 29.05 -22.17
C PHE A 29 22.85 27.82 -22.74
N THR A 30 23.11 26.82 -21.89
CA THR A 30 23.82 25.61 -22.28
C THR A 30 23.06 24.81 -23.35
N VAL A 31 21.73 24.71 -23.26
CA VAL A 31 20.92 24.01 -24.26
C VAL A 31 21.06 24.66 -25.64
N GLN A 32 21.03 25.99 -25.74
CA GLN A 32 21.20 26.68 -27.03
C GLN A 32 22.54 26.36 -27.70
N PHE A 33 23.59 26.16 -26.90
CA PHE A 33 24.92 25.83 -27.41
C PHE A 33 25.08 24.35 -27.76
N ILE A 34 24.46 23.45 -26.98
CA ILE A 34 24.62 22.00 -27.13
C ILE A 34 23.68 21.42 -28.21
N LEU A 35 22.44 21.92 -28.31
CA LEU A 35 21.42 21.39 -29.22
C LEU A 35 21.88 21.32 -30.70
N PRO A 36 22.61 22.31 -31.25
CA PRO A 36 23.11 22.25 -32.63
C PRO A 36 24.07 21.09 -32.91
N TYR A 37 24.75 20.59 -31.88
CA TYR A 37 25.71 19.48 -32.00
C TYR A 37 25.08 18.11 -31.72
N LEU A 38 23.80 18.06 -31.35
CA LEU A 38 23.07 16.81 -31.15
C LEU A 38 22.14 16.51 -32.32
N SER A 39 22.21 15.28 -32.81
CA SER A 39 21.18 14.76 -33.71
C SER A 39 19.88 14.48 -32.95
N ASP A 40 18.76 14.59 -33.66
CA ASP A 40 17.42 14.31 -33.12
C ASP A 40 17.31 12.92 -32.47
N GLN A 41 17.97 11.91 -33.04
CA GLN A 41 17.99 10.55 -32.50
C GLN A 41 18.71 10.46 -31.15
N VAL A 42 19.85 11.14 -31.00
CA VAL A 42 20.62 11.12 -29.75
C VAL A 42 19.86 11.90 -28.67
N PHE A 43 19.29 13.06 -29.03
CA PHE A 43 18.44 13.85 -28.14
C PHE A 43 17.27 13.03 -27.58
N LYS A 44 16.54 12.33 -28.45
CA LYS A 44 15.43 11.43 -28.05
C LYS A 44 15.89 10.29 -27.14
N LYS A 45 17.02 9.64 -27.44
CA LYS A 45 17.57 8.56 -26.60
C LYS A 45 17.91 9.04 -25.19
N ILE A 46 18.51 10.23 -25.07
CA ILE A 46 18.82 10.83 -23.76
C ILE A 46 17.53 11.17 -23.02
N GLY A 47 16.55 11.78 -23.69
CA GLY A 47 15.25 12.11 -23.10
C GLY A 47 14.52 10.88 -22.57
N TYR A 48 14.41 9.82 -23.38
CA TYR A 48 13.77 8.57 -22.96
C TYR A 48 14.54 7.88 -21.83
N GLY A 49 15.89 7.88 -21.89
CA GLY A 49 16.72 7.37 -20.82
C GLY A 49 16.48 8.11 -19.50
N ALA A 50 16.44 9.45 -19.54
CA ALA A 50 16.15 10.28 -18.37
C ALA A 50 14.76 10.00 -17.80
N MET A 51 13.74 9.81 -18.66
CA MET A 51 12.39 9.45 -18.22
C MET A 51 12.36 8.10 -17.49
N VAL A 52 13.01 7.08 -18.04
CA VAL A 52 13.05 5.74 -17.43
C VAL A 52 13.79 5.77 -16.09
N VAL A 53 14.95 6.42 -16.04
CA VAL A 53 15.74 6.54 -14.79
C VAL A 53 14.95 7.31 -13.73
N SER A 54 14.33 8.43 -14.10
CA SER A 54 13.49 9.21 -13.17
C SER A 54 12.32 8.38 -12.66
N GLY A 55 11.65 7.63 -13.54
CA GLY A 55 10.57 6.71 -13.16
C GLY A 55 11.04 5.63 -12.19
N ALA A 56 12.20 5.02 -12.43
CA ALA A 56 12.77 4.01 -11.55
C ALA A 56 13.12 4.57 -10.16
N ILE A 57 13.73 5.75 -10.10
CA ILE A 57 14.06 6.43 -8.84
C ILE A 57 12.79 6.79 -8.07
N LEU A 58 11.80 7.38 -8.74
CA LEU A 58 10.52 7.74 -8.11
C LEU A 58 9.77 6.51 -7.60
N LEU A 59 9.74 5.43 -8.37
CA LEU A 59 9.11 4.18 -7.98
C LEU A 59 9.82 3.58 -6.76
N ALA A 60 11.15 3.49 -6.78
CA ALA A 60 11.92 2.94 -5.66
C ALA A 60 11.76 3.80 -4.38
N GLY A 61 11.84 5.12 -4.50
CA GLY A 61 11.67 6.05 -3.38
C GLY A 61 10.25 6.00 -2.80
N SER A 62 9.23 5.96 -3.66
CA SER A 62 7.84 5.91 -3.22
C SER A 62 7.51 4.57 -2.57
N SER A 63 7.96 3.46 -3.15
CA SER A 63 7.75 2.12 -2.58
C SER A 63 8.38 1.99 -1.19
N ARG A 64 9.64 2.46 -1.01
CA ARG A 64 10.28 2.47 0.32
C ARG A 64 9.49 3.28 1.32
N LYS A 65 9.07 4.49 0.94
CA LYS A 65 8.26 5.35 1.81
C LYS A 65 6.92 4.69 2.17
N ILE A 66 6.29 3.97 1.26
CA ILE A 66 5.05 3.24 1.54
C ILE A 66 5.30 2.13 2.56
N VAL A 67 6.39 1.36 2.41
CA VAL A 67 6.75 0.29 3.35
C VAL A 67 7.07 0.86 4.72
N ASP A 68 7.91 1.90 4.79
CA ASP A 68 8.35 2.51 6.06
C ASP A 68 7.23 3.26 6.80
N GLN A 69 6.28 3.87 6.08
CA GLN A 69 5.21 4.67 6.70
C GLN A 69 3.91 3.91 6.97
N ASN A 70 3.68 2.78 6.30
CA ASN A 70 2.40 2.04 6.39
C ASN A 70 2.56 0.62 6.94
N ASP A 71 3.72 0.30 7.53
CA ASP A 71 4.04 -0.99 8.14
C ASP A 71 3.57 -2.16 7.27
N VAL A 72 3.92 -2.13 5.98
CA VAL A 72 3.49 -3.17 5.04
C VAL A 72 4.27 -4.43 5.33
N LEU A 73 3.61 -5.44 5.89
CA LEU A 73 4.20 -6.74 6.18
C LEU A 73 3.68 -7.77 5.18
N ILE A 74 4.60 -8.44 4.50
CA ILE A 74 4.30 -9.56 3.61
C ILE A 74 4.93 -10.80 4.22
N ALA A 75 4.10 -11.77 4.58
CA ALA A 75 4.53 -13.08 5.04
C ALA A 75 4.12 -14.14 4.02
N LEU A 76 5.04 -15.05 3.73
CA LEU A 76 4.79 -16.23 2.91
C LEU A 76 5.02 -17.46 3.77
N ASP A 77 3.97 -18.24 3.98
CA ASP A 77 4.05 -19.53 4.66
C ASP A 77 3.74 -20.66 3.66
N ARG A 78 4.55 -21.71 3.69
CA ARG A 78 4.36 -22.91 2.88
C ARG A 78 4.38 -24.14 3.78
N THR A 79 3.22 -24.76 3.90
CA THR A 79 3.03 -26.06 4.53
C THR A 79 2.79 -27.13 3.46
N LYS A 80 3.01 -28.42 3.76
CA LYS A 80 2.95 -29.54 2.78
C LYS A 80 1.76 -29.52 1.81
N ASN A 81 0.58 -29.07 2.25
CA ASN A 81 -0.64 -29.04 1.43
C ASN A 81 -1.30 -27.64 1.32
N LYS A 82 -0.65 -26.59 1.81
CA LYS A 82 -1.21 -25.23 1.90
C LYS A 82 -0.12 -24.18 1.65
N THR A 83 -0.39 -23.22 0.77
CA THR A 83 0.43 -22.01 0.59
C THR A 83 -0.38 -20.81 1.04
N GLU A 84 0.21 -19.98 1.89
CA GLU A 84 -0.44 -18.79 2.44
C GLU A 84 0.42 -17.56 2.20
N ILE A 85 -0.20 -16.50 1.68
CA ILE A 85 0.40 -15.18 1.51
C ILE A 85 -0.41 -14.22 2.36
N ALA A 86 0.17 -13.74 3.45
CA ALA A 86 -0.44 -12.73 4.31
C ALA A 86 0.17 -11.36 3.99
N LEU A 87 -0.71 -10.40 3.70
CA LEU A 87 -0.39 -8.99 3.51
C LEU A 87 -1.09 -8.20 4.61
N SER A 88 -0.32 -7.64 5.54
CA SER A 88 -0.80 -6.66 6.49
C SER A 88 -0.51 -5.27 5.95
N TRP A 89 -1.54 -4.41 5.89
CA TRP A 89 -1.41 -3.04 5.47
C TRP A 89 -2.26 -2.12 6.34
N ARG A 90 -1.60 -1.29 7.16
CA ARG A 90 -2.25 -0.43 8.17
C ARG A 90 -3.16 -1.29 9.07
N ASP A 91 -4.44 -0.96 9.19
CA ASP A 91 -5.42 -1.73 9.99
C ASP A 91 -6.12 -2.84 9.19
N THR A 92 -5.64 -3.19 7.99
CA THR A 92 -6.27 -4.22 7.15
C THR A 92 -5.32 -5.38 6.90
N ASN A 93 -5.74 -6.57 7.29
CA ASN A 93 -5.05 -7.82 6.95
C ASN A 93 -5.77 -8.51 5.80
N PHE A 94 -4.99 -8.90 4.80
CA PHE A 94 -5.42 -9.72 3.67
C PHE A 94 -4.62 -11.02 3.69
N VAL A 95 -5.31 -12.14 3.58
CA VAL A 95 -4.66 -13.46 3.50
C VAL A 95 -5.14 -14.12 2.22
N LEU A 96 -4.19 -14.54 1.40
CA LEU A 96 -4.45 -15.35 0.22
C LEU A 96 -3.96 -16.76 0.51
N GLU A 97 -4.89 -17.69 0.62
CA GLU A 97 -4.62 -19.09 0.85
C GLU A 97 -4.87 -19.90 -0.42
N PHE A 98 -3.99 -20.87 -0.67
CA PHE A 98 -4.19 -21.90 -1.66
C PHE A 98 -3.99 -23.28 -1.03
N SER A 99 -5.05 -24.10 -1.05
CA SER A 99 -5.01 -25.50 -0.60
C SER A 99 -5.47 -26.46 -1.70
N GLN A 100 -4.94 -27.68 -1.70
CA GLN A 100 -5.38 -28.71 -2.66
C GLN A 100 -6.84 -29.16 -2.43
N THR A 101 -7.36 -29.00 -1.22
CA THR A 101 -8.69 -29.47 -0.81
C THR A 101 -9.78 -28.41 -1.00
N HIS A 102 -9.49 -27.16 -0.68
CA HIS A 102 -10.48 -26.08 -0.75
C HIS A 102 -10.23 -25.07 -1.88
N GLY A 103 -9.07 -25.14 -2.55
CA GLY A 103 -8.71 -24.27 -3.66
C GLY A 103 -8.17 -22.92 -3.19
N LEU A 104 -8.41 -21.88 -3.99
CA LEU A 104 -8.00 -20.51 -3.71
C LEU A 104 -9.03 -19.81 -2.82
N GLU A 105 -8.58 -19.29 -1.68
CA GLU A 105 -9.37 -18.53 -0.72
C GLU A 105 -8.71 -17.17 -0.48
N LEU A 106 -9.52 -16.11 -0.54
CA LEU A 106 -9.11 -14.75 -0.19
C LEU A 106 -9.86 -14.34 1.07
N GLU A 107 -9.10 -14.07 2.11
CA GLU A 107 -9.61 -13.69 3.42
C GLU A 107 -9.23 -12.23 3.70
N ARG A 108 -10.16 -11.52 4.35
CA ARG A 108 -9.95 -10.14 4.75
C ARG A 108 -10.60 -9.89 6.09
N SER A 109 -9.86 -9.29 7.01
CA SER A 109 -10.43 -8.78 8.25
C SER A 109 -11.40 -7.63 7.96
N ILE A 110 -12.60 -7.69 8.52
CA ILE A 110 -13.63 -6.66 8.37
C ILE A 110 -14.18 -6.21 9.72
N HIS A 111 -14.64 -4.97 9.77
CA HIS A 111 -15.39 -4.46 10.91
C HIS A 111 -16.87 -4.87 10.83
N TRP A 112 -17.61 -4.83 11.94
CA TRP A 112 -19.02 -5.22 11.98
C TRP A 112 -19.90 -4.40 11.03
N THR A 113 -19.51 -3.17 10.71
CA THR A 113 -20.18 -2.31 9.71
C THR A 113 -20.13 -2.88 8.30
N GLY A 114 -19.17 -3.76 8.00
CA GLY A 114 -19.04 -4.45 6.71
C GLY A 114 -19.88 -5.72 6.59
N LEU A 115 -20.58 -6.15 7.66
CA LEU A 115 -21.44 -7.32 7.65
C LEU A 115 -22.81 -7.04 7.03
N PRO A 116 -23.44 -8.03 6.36
CA PRO A 116 -24.85 -8.00 6.03
C PRO A 116 -25.74 -7.85 7.27
N LEU A 117 -26.90 -7.20 7.14
CA LEU A 117 -27.80 -6.84 8.26
C LEU A 117 -28.14 -8.03 9.19
N LYS A 118 -28.39 -9.22 8.62
CA LYS A 118 -28.67 -10.45 9.40
C LYS A 118 -27.49 -10.88 10.27
N LEU A 119 -26.27 -10.71 9.77
CA LEU A 119 -25.04 -11.07 10.48
C LEU A 119 -24.61 -10.00 11.49
N GLN A 120 -24.98 -8.73 11.28
CA GLN A 120 -24.82 -7.68 12.29
C GLN A 120 -25.62 -8.01 13.56
N GLN A 121 -26.84 -8.53 13.43
CA GLN A 121 -27.64 -8.95 14.59
C GLN A 121 -26.96 -10.10 15.37
N LYS A 122 -26.39 -11.09 14.65
CA LYS A 122 -25.58 -12.18 15.24
C LYS A 122 -24.36 -11.60 15.98
N TYR A 123 -23.65 -10.64 15.38
CA TYR A 123 -22.52 -9.96 16.00
C TYR A 123 -22.92 -9.27 17.32
N PHE A 124 -23.98 -8.46 17.33
CA PHE A 124 -24.40 -7.77 18.54
C PHE A 124 -24.84 -8.74 19.65
N ALA A 125 -25.47 -9.87 19.32
CA ALA A 125 -25.80 -10.91 20.29
C ALA A 125 -24.54 -11.57 20.89
N LEU A 126 -23.51 -11.82 20.07
CA LEU A 126 -22.24 -12.40 20.49
C LEU A 126 -21.40 -11.41 21.31
N SER A 127 -21.43 -10.12 20.96
CA SER A 127 -20.66 -9.05 21.62
C SER A 127 -21.01 -8.86 23.08
N LYS A 128 -22.23 -9.25 23.49
CA LYS A 128 -22.67 -9.22 24.90
C LYS A 128 -22.03 -10.32 25.76
N LYS A 129 -21.49 -11.37 25.15
CA LYS A 129 -20.99 -12.58 25.83
C LYS A 129 -19.47 -12.76 25.72
N HIS A 130 -18.80 -11.99 24.87
CA HIS A 130 -17.39 -12.15 24.53
C HIS A 130 -16.68 -10.80 24.62
N ASN A 131 -15.41 -10.81 25.03
CA ASN A 131 -14.65 -9.58 25.28
C ASN A 131 -14.15 -8.94 23.98
N SER A 132 -13.84 -9.77 22.98
CA SER A 132 -13.44 -9.32 21.65
C SER A 132 -13.94 -10.28 20.57
N ILE A 133 -14.26 -9.73 19.41
CA ILE A 133 -14.75 -10.48 18.25
C ILE A 133 -14.01 -9.97 17.02
N TYR A 134 -13.25 -10.85 16.39
CA TYR A 134 -12.63 -10.63 15.09
C TYR A 134 -13.51 -11.25 14.01
N ILE A 135 -13.66 -10.55 12.89
CA ILE A 135 -14.51 -10.99 11.78
C ILE A 135 -13.66 -11.06 10.52
N GLU A 136 -13.77 -12.16 9.81
CA GLU A 136 -13.11 -12.36 8.54
C GLU A 136 -14.14 -12.65 7.46
N LYS A 137 -13.98 -11.99 6.31
CA LYS A 137 -14.74 -12.31 5.11
C LYS A 137 -13.89 -13.23 4.25
N VAL A 138 -14.37 -14.44 4.02
CA VAL A 138 -13.70 -15.47 3.25
C VAL A 138 -14.36 -15.58 1.88
N ILE A 139 -13.60 -15.33 0.82
CA ILE A 139 -14.06 -15.38 -0.57
C ILE A 139 -13.35 -16.55 -1.23
N ARG A 140 -14.11 -17.62 -1.49
CA ARG A 140 -13.59 -18.82 -2.15
C ARG A 140 -13.93 -18.80 -3.63
N PHE A 141 -13.02 -19.30 -4.46
CA PHE A 141 -13.23 -19.36 -5.90
C PHE A 141 -14.52 -20.13 -6.26
N ARG A 142 -15.41 -19.50 -7.04
CA ARG A 142 -16.73 -20.04 -7.46
C ARG A 142 -17.73 -20.37 -6.33
N ARG A 143 -17.53 -19.87 -5.11
CA ARG A 143 -18.50 -20.00 -4.01
C ARG A 143 -18.98 -18.64 -3.51
N LYS A 144 -20.08 -18.62 -2.76
CA LYS A 144 -20.52 -17.40 -2.06
C LYS A 144 -19.53 -17.07 -0.96
N ALA A 145 -19.34 -15.78 -0.71
CA ALA A 145 -18.53 -15.32 0.41
C ALA A 145 -19.13 -15.79 1.75
N SER A 146 -18.29 -16.33 2.62
CA SER A 146 -18.61 -16.68 4.00
C SER A 146 -18.01 -15.65 4.96
N TYR A 147 -18.49 -15.68 6.20
CA TYR A 147 -18.03 -14.78 7.26
C TYR A 147 -17.71 -15.61 8.49
N GLU A 148 -16.47 -15.55 8.94
CA GLU A 148 -16.00 -16.29 10.11
C GLU A 148 -15.89 -15.33 11.30
N PHE A 149 -16.44 -15.74 12.43
CA PHE A 149 -16.44 -15.00 13.69
C PHE A 149 -15.51 -15.68 14.69
N TYR A 150 -14.43 -14.98 15.02
CA TYR A 150 -13.44 -15.40 16.01
C TYR A 150 -13.75 -14.70 17.33
N CYS A 151 -14.44 -15.42 18.22
CA CYS A 151 -14.91 -14.89 19.49
C CYS A 151 -13.96 -15.26 20.63
N HIS A 152 -13.47 -14.28 21.37
CA HIS A 152 -12.59 -14.49 22.52
C HIS A 152 -13.34 -14.29 23.84
N LYS A 153 -13.25 -15.29 24.73
CA LYS A 153 -13.74 -15.20 26.11
C LYS A 153 -12.73 -15.84 27.06
N GLU A 154 -12.24 -15.08 28.04
CA GLU A 154 -11.37 -15.57 29.13
C GLU A 154 -10.15 -16.39 28.63
N GLY A 155 -9.56 -15.98 27.51
CA GLY A 155 -8.40 -16.65 26.90
C GLY A 155 -8.75 -17.82 25.97
N VAL A 156 -10.03 -18.21 25.86
CA VAL A 156 -10.50 -19.24 24.91
C VAL A 156 -10.98 -18.58 23.62
N LEU A 157 -10.42 -19.01 22.49
CA LEU A 157 -10.85 -18.63 21.15
C LEU A 157 -11.87 -19.63 20.62
N THR A 158 -13.04 -19.15 20.20
CA THR A 158 -14.09 -19.96 19.56
C THR A 158 -14.35 -19.45 18.15
N ARG A 159 -14.20 -20.31 17.14
CA ARG A 159 -14.55 -20.00 15.74
C ARG A 159 -16.00 -20.36 15.45
N LEU A 160 -16.74 -19.45 14.83
CA LEU A 160 -18.12 -19.64 14.41
C LEU A 160 -18.29 -19.18 12.96
N ASP A 161 -18.82 -20.05 12.10
CA ASP A 161 -19.10 -19.75 10.70
C ASP A 161 -20.56 -19.27 10.48
#